data_AF-A0A523AY52-F1
#
_entry.id   AF-A0A523AY52-F1
#
_cell.length_a   1.000
_cell.length_b   1.000
_cell.length_c   1.000
_cell.angle_alpha   90.00
_cell.angle_beta   90.00
_cell.angle_gamma   90.00
#
_symmetry.space_group_name_H-M   'P 1'
#
loop_
_entity.id
_entity.type
_entity.pdbx_description
1 polymer ?
#
loop_
_entity_poly.entity_id
_entity_poly.type
_entity_poly.pdbx_seq_one_letter_code
_entity_poly.pdbx_strand_id
1 'polypeptide(L)'
;MKEKTLGLVVLVLLALSLSSYAGYRLGYEEGRRSVTTVRMGYLVGDIHQIGCFVGRELELFEKEAGSGYRFRYLEYVNGPAEMNDFTAGGLDAGYVGVVPALIALSKGADLKIVASANLEGSALVAKKGIDNVRGLSGKRVGTPGLGTIQDALLSMIENKEGITVTHVAYPGPSTLPLALEKGEIDGYIAWEPFCAEAVVNGTGQVVYTSHDILPNHQCCVFYVSGKLLREDRRLALSLLKAHLRAMEVVVENENRAMQIFSSRTGKSMDVIRESWKRMVWDPTPNEESIRIFAQTLIQAGKITGVENVEAFAKSALDLTLLEEAQR
;
A
#
# COMPACT_ATOMS: atom_id res chain seq x y z
N MET A 1 18.31 50.25 -57.38
CA MET A 1 17.54 50.29 -56.11
C MET A 1 16.81 48.98 -55.81
N LYS A 2 16.21 48.29 -56.80
CA LYS A 2 15.44 47.05 -56.58
C LYS A 2 16.24 45.87 -55.96
N GLU A 3 17.50 45.67 -56.33
CA GLU A 3 18.32 44.56 -55.80
C GLU A 3 18.70 44.71 -54.32
N LYS A 4 19.00 45.94 -53.87
CA LYS A 4 19.30 46.22 -52.45
C LYS A 4 18.08 46.00 -51.56
N THR A 5 16.89 46.34 -52.06
CA THR A 5 15.62 46.09 -51.35
C THR A 5 15.31 44.60 -51.27
N LEU A 6 15.58 43.83 -52.33
CA LEU A 6 15.37 42.38 -52.33
C LEU A 6 16.30 41.66 -51.34
N GLY A 7 17.58 42.04 -51.28
CA GLY A 7 18.54 41.49 -50.31
C GLY A 7 18.14 41.76 -48.86
N LEU A 8 17.61 42.96 -48.57
CA LEU A 8 17.13 43.31 -47.23
C LEU A 8 15.90 42.49 -46.83
N VAL A 9 14.96 42.26 -47.76
CA VAL A 9 13.76 41.43 -47.51
C VAL A 9 14.14 39.98 -47.21
N VAL A 10 15.09 39.41 -47.96
CA VAL A 10 15.58 38.04 -47.72
C VAL A 10 16.25 37.91 -46.36
N LEU A 11 17.07 38.90 -45.96
CA LEU A 11 17.71 38.93 -44.64
C LEU A 11 16.70 39.01 -43.49
N VAL A 12 15.63 39.81 -43.64
CA VAL A 12 14.56 39.90 -42.63
C VAL A 12 13.78 38.58 -42.52
N LEU A 13 13.48 37.94 -43.64
CA LEU A 13 12.78 36.64 -43.64
C LEU A 13 13.64 35.52 -43.02
N LEU A 14 14.95 35.52 -43.27
CA LEU A 14 15.89 34.60 -42.61
C LEU A 14 16.00 34.87 -41.11
N ALA A 15 16.05 36.13 -40.69
CA ALA A 15 16.08 36.48 -39.27
C ALA A 15 14.78 36.05 -38.55
N LEU A 16 13.62 36.19 -39.19
CA LEU A 16 12.32 35.75 -38.67
C LEU A 16 12.20 34.22 -38.62
N SER A 17 12.76 33.49 -39.59
CA SER A 17 12.74 32.03 -39.56
C SER A 17 13.69 31.47 -38.49
N LEU A 18 14.87 32.07 -38.31
CA LEU A 18 15.79 31.73 -37.23
C LEU A 18 15.22 32.05 -35.84
N SER A 19 14.54 33.18 -35.67
CA SER A 19 13.90 33.52 -34.38
C SER A 19 12.72 32.61 -34.07
N SER A 20 11.91 32.25 -35.06
CA SER A 20 10.83 31.27 -34.93
C SER A 20 11.37 29.87 -34.60
N TYR A 21 12.46 29.44 -35.25
CA TYR A 21 13.11 28.16 -34.97
C TYR A 21 13.75 28.13 -33.57
N ALA A 22 14.42 29.22 -33.16
CA ALA A 22 14.99 29.34 -31.83
C ALA A 22 13.89 29.39 -30.75
N GLY A 23 12.80 30.13 -30.98
CA GLY A 23 11.64 30.16 -30.09
C GLY A 23 10.94 28.81 -30.00
N TYR A 24 10.81 28.09 -31.11
CA TYR A 24 10.32 26.71 -31.13
C TYR A 24 11.26 25.78 -30.36
N ARG A 25 12.58 25.85 -30.57
CA ARG A 25 13.56 25.02 -29.87
C ARG A 25 13.60 25.30 -28.38
N LEU A 26 13.58 26.57 -27.97
CA LEU A 26 13.54 26.96 -26.56
C LEU A 26 12.23 26.52 -25.91
N GLY A 27 11.07 26.78 -26.54
CA GLY A 27 9.78 26.29 -26.03
C GLY A 27 9.64 24.76 -26.04
N TYR A 28 10.26 24.08 -27.01
CA TYR A 28 10.27 22.62 -27.13
C TYR A 28 11.24 21.97 -26.12
N GLU A 29 12.38 22.58 -25.83
CA GLU A 29 13.32 22.13 -24.79
C GLU A 29 12.83 22.48 -23.37
N GLU A 30 12.18 23.63 -23.20
CA GLU A 30 11.56 24.05 -21.94
C GLU A 30 10.30 23.24 -21.62
N GLY A 31 9.49 22.89 -22.63
CA GLY A 31 8.40 21.90 -22.55
C GLY A 31 8.89 20.46 -22.36
N ARG A 32 10.19 20.20 -22.58
CA ARG A 32 10.89 18.96 -22.27
C ARG A 32 11.65 19.05 -20.93
N ARG A 33 11.34 20.02 -20.06
CA ARG A 33 11.55 19.82 -18.61
C ARG A 33 10.95 18.47 -18.27
N SER A 34 11.82 17.54 -17.90
CA SER A 34 11.55 16.11 -17.89
C SER A 34 10.32 15.80 -17.06
N VAL A 35 9.28 15.24 -17.68
CA VAL A 35 8.15 14.68 -16.92
C VAL A 35 8.72 13.63 -15.97
N THR A 36 8.65 13.90 -14.67
CA THR A 36 9.13 12.99 -13.63
C THR A 36 8.14 11.83 -13.51
N THR A 37 8.65 10.61 -13.63
CA THR A 37 7.80 9.43 -13.41
C THR A 37 7.75 9.12 -11.92
N VAL A 38 6.56 9.17 -11.33
CA VAL A 38 6.29 8.75 -9.95
C VAL A 38 5.85 7.30 -9.95
N ARG A 39 6.59 6.44 -9.26
CA ARG A 39 6.34 4.99 -9.21
C ARG A 39 5.65 4.65 -7.89
N MET A 40 4.40 4.22 -7.99
CA MET A 40 3.55 3.93 -6.84
C MET A 40 3.28 2.43 -6.71
N GLY A 41 3.70 1.83 -5.59
CA GLY A 41 3.44 0.42 -5.28
C GLY A 41 2.12 0.21 -4.54
N TYR A 42 1.44 -0.90 -4.83
CA TYR A 42 0.28 -1.38 -4.07
C TYR A 42 0.09 -2.90 -4.27
N LEU A 43 -0.70 -3.52 -3.40
CA LEU A 43 -0.99 -4.95 -3.44
C LEU A 43 -2.20 -5.28 -4.30
N VAL A 44 -2.09 -6.37 -5.07
CA VAL A 44 -3.15 -6.83 -5.99
C VAL A 44 -4.39 -7.26 -5.21
N GLY A 45 -5.51 -6.60 -5.49
CA GLY A 45 -6.82 -6.98 -4.94
C GLY A 45 -6.92 -6.88 -3.43
N ASP A 46 -6.08 -6.08 -2.78
CA ASP A 46 -6.10 -5.84 -1.34
C ASP A 46 -7.05 -4.68 -1.01
N ILE A 47 -8.14 -4.97 -0.30
CA ILE A 47 -9.11 -3.92 0.07
C ILE A 47 -8.54 -2.96 1.10
N HIS A 48 -7.50 -3.34 1.85
CA HIS A 48 -6.82 -2.49 2.83
C HIS A 48 -6.26 -1.23 2.20
N GLN A 49 -5.97 -1.29 0.90
CA GLN A 49 -5.36 -0.22 0.12
C GLN A 49 -6.37 0.50 -0.76
N ILE A 50 -7.66 0.49 -0.37
CA ILE A 50 -8.77 1.08 -1.14
C ILE A 50 -8.55 2.56 -1.50
N GLY A 51 -7.82 3.31 -0.67
CA GLY A 51 -7.39 4.67 -0.98
C GLY A 51 -6.61 4.77 -2.30
N CYS A 52 -5.79 3.77 -2.63
CA CYS A 52 -5.11 3.69 -3.93
C CYS A 52 -6.11 3.52 -5.08
N PHE A 53 -7.07 2.60 -4.95
CA PHE A 53 -8.06 2.32 -5.99
C PHE A 53 -8.98 3.51 -6.23
N VAL A 54 -9.46 4.15 -5.16
CA VAL A 54 -10.28 5.37 -5.24
C VAL A 54 -9.47 6.53 -5.82
N GLY A 55 -8.25 6.74 -5.33
CA GLY A 55 -7.37 7.81 -5.83
C GLY A 55 -7.07 7.67 -7.32
N ARG A 56 -6.88 6.44 -7.81
CA ARG A 56 -6.64 6.16 -9.23
C ARG A 56 -7.89 6.29 -10.09
N GLU A 57 -9.04 5.85 -9.59
CA GLU A 57 -10.31 6.00 -10.31
C GLU A 57 -10.68 7.47 -10.49
N LEU A 58 -10.39 8.29 -9.48
CA LEU A 58 -10.72 9.71 -9.48
C LEU A 58 -9.55 10.60 -9.92
N GLU A 59 -8.42 10.01 -10.33
CA GLU A 59 -7.18 10.70 -10.74
C GLU A 59 -6.68 11.72 -9.70
N LEU A 60 -6.88 11.44 -8.40
CA LEU A 60 -6.54 12.37 -7.33
C LEU A 60 -5.04 12.61 -7.23
N PHE A 61 -4.21 11.58 -7.45
CA PHE A 61 -2.75 11.74 -7.39
C PHE A 61 -2.24 12.64 -8.52
N GLU A 62 -2.74 12.45 -9.73
CA GLU A 62 -2.42 13.26 -10.89
C GLU A 62 -2.88 14.72 -10.71
N LYS A 63 -4.10 14.91 -10.19
CA LYS A 63 -4.69 16.25 -9.95
C LYS A 63 -3.93 17.03 -8.87
N GLU A 64 -3.61 16.39 -7.75
CA GLU A 64 -2.91 17.04 -6.63
C GLU A 64 -1.42 17.30 -6.94
N ALA A 65 -0.76 16.42 -7.72
CA ALA A 65 0.62 16.61 -8.13
C ALA A 65 0.77 17.72 -9.20
N GLY A 66 -0.25 17.89 -10.06
CA GLY A 66 -0.25 18.86 -11.14
C GLY A 66 0.64 18.46 -12.33
N SER A 67 0.96 19.44 -13.17
CA SER A 67 1.77 19.19 -14.38
C SER A 67 3.23 18.89 -14.06
N GLY A 68 3.88 18.12 -14.93
CA GLY A 68 5.29 17.73 -14.78
C GLY A 68 5.51 16.35 -14.17
N TYR A 69 4.43 15.66 -13.77
CA TYR A 69 4.50 14.29 -13.25
C TYR A 69 3.70 13.32 -14.12
N ARG A 70 4.16 12.07 -14.16
CA ARG A 70 3.43 10.93 -14.71
C ARG A 70 3.46 9.79 -13.71
N PHE A 71 2.34 9.12 -13.51
CA PHE A 71 2.24 8.02 -12.57
C PHE A 71 2.41 6.67 -13.25
N ARG A 72 3.22 5.82 -12.64
CA ARG A 72 3.31 4.39 -12.94
C ARG A 72 2.91 3.64 -11.69
N TYR A 73 1.78 2.96 -11.76
CA TYR A 73 1.29 2.11 -10.67
C TYR A 73 1.83 0.68 -10.87
N LEU A 74 2.44 0.11 -9.83
CA LEU A 74 3.03 -1.22 -9.84
C LEU A 74 2.32 -2.11 -8.81
N GLU A 75 2.01 -3.32 -9.25
CA GLU A 75 1.24 -4.29 -8.50
C GLU A 75 2.14 -5.38 -7.91
N TYR A 76 1.91 -5.73 -6.64
CA TYR A 76 2.66 -6.77 -5.95
C TYR A 76 1.73 -7.79 -5.29
N VAL A 77 2.21 -9.02 -5.16
CA VAL A 77 1.45 -10.14 -4.58
C VAL A 77 1.42 -10.12 -3.05
N ASN A 78 2.41 -9.49 -2.42
CA ASN A 78 2.50 -9.28 -0.97
C ASN A 78 3.50 -8.15 -0.63
N GLY A 79 3.48 -7.70 0.62
CA GLY A 79 4.34 -6.60 1.08
C GLY A 79 5.85 -6.87 1.00
N PRO A 80 6.36 -8.08 1.32
CA PRO A 80 7.78 -8.39 1.13
C PRO A 80 8.26 -8.22 -0.33
N ALA A 81 7.46 -8.66 -1.31
CA ALA A 81 7.80 -8.49 -2.72
C ALA A 81 7.87 -7.00 -3.12
N GLU A 82 6.92 -6.18 -2.64
CA GLU A 82 6.94 -4.74 -2.86
C GLU A 82 8.18 -4.07 -2.23
N MET A 83 8.51 -4.42 -0.99
CA MET A 83 9.65 -3.82 -0.29
C MET A 83 11.00 -4.24 -0.89
N ASN A 84 11.09 -5.40 -1.52
CA ASN A 84 12.28 -5.78 -2.29
C ASN A 84 12.47 -4.86 -3.51
N ASP A 85 11.40 -4.50 -4.22
CA ASP A 85 11.49 -3.56 -5.35
C ASP A 85 11.74 -2.12 -4.87
N PHE A 86 11.10 -1.70 -3.76
CA PHE A 86 11.37 -0.42 -3.11
C PHE A 86 12.86 -0.27 -2.77
N THR A 87 13.45 -1.28 -2.10
CA THR A 87 14.88 -1.24 -1.71
C THR A 87 15.83 -1.31 -2.90
N ALA A 88 15.40 -1.89 -4.03
CA ALA A 88 16.12 -1.82 -5.30
C ALA A 88 16.00 -0.44 -6.00
N GLY A 89 15.27 0.50 -5.38
CA GLY A 89 15.04 1.85 -5.91
C GLY A 89 13.92 1.90 -6.95
N GLY A 90 13.06 0.89 -7.00
CA GLY A 90 11.96 0.74 -7.97
C GLY A 90 10.71 1.59 -7.68
N LEU A 91 10.55 2.08 -6.45
CA LEU A 91 9.35 2.77 -5.98
C LEU A 91 9.67 4.11 -5.29
N ASP A 92 8.77 5.08 -5.45
CA ASP A 92 8.90 6.42 -4.87
C ASP A 92 7.90 6.66 -3.73
N ALA A 93 6.74 5.98 -3.79
CA ALA A 93 5.67 5.98 -2.78
C ALA A 93 4.84 4.70 -2.92
N GLY A 94 3.94 4.44 -1.98
CA GLY A 94 3.04 3.29 -2.11
C GLY A 94 2.22 2.97 -0.86
N TYR A 95 1.57 1.82 -0.92
CA TYR A 95 0.75 1.26 0.14
C TYR A 95 1.29 -0.11 0.53
N VAL A 96 1.67 -0.28 1.80
CA VAL A 96 2.23 -1.55 2.26
C VAL A 96 1.81 -1.84 3.68
N GLY A 97 1.80 -3.12 4.08
CA GLY A 97 1.65 -3.50 5.49
C GLY A 97 2.77 -2.93 6.37
N VAL A 98 2.44 -2.52 7.59
CA VAL A 98 3.41 -1.98 8.55
C VAL A 98 4.54 -2.97 8.88
N VAL A 99 4.25 -4.28 8.98
CA VAL A 99 5.26 -5.31 9.28
C VAL A 99 6.37 -5.36 8.20
N PRO A 100 6.06 -5.55 6.90
CA PRO A 100 7.09 -5.52 5.87
C PRO A 100 7.83 -4.17 5.78
N ALA A 101 7.16 -3.04 6.04
CA ALA A 101 7.83 -1.72 6.12
C ALA A 101 8.86 -1.66 7.26
N LEU A 102 8.51 -2.13 8.47
CA LEU A 102 9.42 -2.18 9.61
C LEU A 102 10.60 -3.12 9.35
N ILE A 103 10.36 -4.29 8.73
CA ILE A 103 11.44 -5.19 8.33
C ILE A 103 12.38 -4.52 7.34
N ALA A 104 11.86 -3.83 6.32
CA ALA A 104 12.68 -3.11 5.35
C ALA A 104 13.49 -1.98 6.00
N LEU A 105 12.86 -1.17 6.86
CA LEU A 105 13.52 -0.11 7.65
C LEU A 105 14.67 -0.66 8.49
N SER A 106 14.48 -1.80 9.16
CA SER A 106 15.55 -2.42 9.95
C SER A 106 16.77 -2.85 9.13
N LYS A 107 16.58 -3.03 7.81
CA LYS A 107 17.63 -3.37 6.84
C LYS A 107 18.19 -2.15 6.10
N GLY A 108 17.82 -0.94 6.52
CA GLY A 108 18.33 0.31 5.97
C GLY A 108 17.51 0.89 4.81
N ALA A 109 16.29 0.42 4.56
CA ALA A 109 15.41 1.03 3.58
C ALA A 109 15.09 2.48 3.98
N ASP A 110 15.26 3.43 3.05
CA ASP A 110 14.97 4.85 3.27
C ASP A 110 13.50 5.17 2.93
N LEU A 111 12.57 4.69 3.75
CA LEU A 111 11.13 4.94 3.64
C LEU A 111 10.59 5.72 4.84
N LYS A 112 9.51 6.47 4.64
CA LYS A 112 8.76 7.16 5.70
C LYS A 112 7.27 6.88 5.57
N ILE A 113 6.68 6.47 6.67
CA ILE A 113 5.23 6.34 6.82
C ILE A 113 4.67 7.73 7.09
N VAL A 114 3.76 8.18 6.23
CA VAL A 114 3.18 9.54 6.29
C VAL A 114 1.68 9.53 6.58
N ALA A 115 1.02 8.38 6.46
CA ALA A 115 -0.36 8.17 6.90
C ALA A 115 -0.69 6.67 7.06
N SER A 116 -1.79 6.38 7.74
CA SER A 116 -2.41 5.07 7.76
C SER A 116 -3.28 4.89 6.52
N ALA A 117 -3.26 3.70 5.92
CA ALA A 117 -4.22 3.35 4.87
C ALA A 117 -5.48 2.69 5.48
N ASN A 118 -5.28 1.85 6.48
CA ASN A 118 -6.35 1.24 7.27
C ASN A 118 -5.81 0.67 8.60
N LEU A 119 -6.72 0.42 9.52
CA LEU A 119 -6.51 -0.42 10.69
C LEU A 119 -7.21 -1.77 10.47
N GLU A 120 -6.71 -2.82 11.14
CA GLU A 120 -7.30 -4.16 11.15
C GLU A 120 -7.52 -4.80 9.75
N GLY A 121 -8.62 -5.56 9.56
CA GLY A 121 -8.98 -6.17 8.28
C GLY A 121 -8.34 -7.52 7.96
N SER A 122 -7.70 -8.19 8.92
CA SER A 122 -7.22 -9.57 8.73
C SER A 122 -8.03 -10.57 9.55
N ALA A 123 -8.13 -11.81 9.08
CA ALA A 123 -8.84 -12.86 9.80
C ALA A 123 -8.20 -14.23 9.58
N LEU A 124 -8.32 -15.07 10.61
CA LEU A 124 -8.03 -16.50 10.56
C LEU A 124 -9.31 -17.23 10.14
N VAL A 125 -9.26 -17.84 8.97
CA VAL A 125 -10.33 -18.68 8.41
C VAL A 125 -9.98 -20.14 8.65
N ALA A 126 -10.94 -20.93 9.11
CA ALA A 126 -10.81 -22.38 9.21
C ALA A 126 -11.80 -23.08 8.27
N LYS A 127 -11.46 -24.30 7.85
CA LYS A 127 -12.40 -25.15 7.11
C LYS A 127 -13.59 -25.54 7.99
N LYS A 128 -14.68 -25.97 7.35
CA LYS A 128 -15.86 -26.50 8.06
C LYS A 128 -15.49 -27.61 9.05
N GLY A 129 -16.13 -27.59 10.22
CA GLY A 129 -15.88 -28.52 11.32
C GLY A 129 -14.78 -28.10 12.29
N ILE A 130 -14.13 -26.95 12.06
CA ILE A 130 -13.27 -26.27 13.03
C ILE A 130 -13.94 -24.94 13.38
N ASP A 131 -14.54 -24.87 14.57
CA ASP A 131 -15.43 -23.77 14.95
C ASP A 131 -14.76 -22.67 15.78
N ASN A 132 -13.51 -22.88 16.17
CA ASN A 132 -12.73 -21.89 16.92
C ASN A 132 -11.24 -22.09 16.70
N VAL A 133 -10.46 -21.06 17.05
CA VAL A 133 -9.00 -21.02 16.93
C VAL A 133 -8.29 -22.21 17.59
N ARG A 134 -8.80 -22.73 18.72
CA ARG A 134 -8.18 -23.87 19.42
C ARG A 134 -8.21 -25.16 18.60
N GLY A 135 -9.22 -25.33 17.74
CA GLY A 135 -9.32 -26.47 16.83
C GLY A 135 -8.24 -26.53 15.75
N LEU A 136 -7.47 -25.44 15.56
CA LEU A 136 -6.32 -25.41 14.66
C LEU A 136 -5.02 -25.90 15.30
N SER A 137 -4.99 -26.19 16.61
CA SER A 137 -3.79 -26.70 17.26
C SER A 137 -3.32 -28.02 16.60
N GLY A 138 -2.04 -28.06 16.22
CA GLY A 138 -1.40 -29.14 15.47
C GLY A 138 -1.79 -29.23 13.99
N LYS A 139 -2.54 -28.26 13.45
CA LYS A 139 -3.01 -28.26 12.05
C LYS A 139 -2.12 -27.42 11.12
N ARG A 140 -2.36 -27.54 9.81
CA ARG A 140 -1.65 -26.73 8.79
C ARG A 140 -2.40 -25.42 8.58
N VAL A 141 -1.72 -24.29 8.79
CA VAL A 141 -2.29 -22.95 8.60
C VAL A 141 -1.50 -22.19 7.55
N GLY A 142 -2.19 -21.76 6.49
CA GLY A 142 -1.60 -20.99 5.40
C GLY A 142 -1.36 -19.52 5.77
N THR A 143 -0.26 -18.94 5.28
CA THR A 143 0.00 -17.49 5.34
C THR A 143 0.37 -16.96 3.95
N PRO A 144 0.20 -15.64 3.68
CA PRO A 144 0.57 -15.02 2.39
C PRO A 144 2.09 -14.83 2.20
N GLY A 145 2.91 -15.53 2.99
CA GLY A 145 4.37 -15.47 2.95
C GLY A 145 4.99 -14.93 4.24
N LEU A 146 6.26 -15.27 4.43
CA LEU A 146 7.06 -14.82 5.56
C LEU A 146 7.29 -13.29 5.52
N GLY A 147 7.24 -12.64 6.67
CA GLY A 147 7.43 -11.19 6.79
C GLY A 147 6.20 -10.37 6.43
N THR A 148 5.05 -11.01 6.25
CA THR A 148 3.75 -10.32 6.15
C THR A 148 3.18 -9.99 7.52
N ILE A 149 2.17 -9.11 7.59
CA ILE A 149 1.43 -8.87 8.83
C ILE A 149 0.81 -10.17 9.34
N GLN A 150 0.28 -10.99 8.44
CA GLN A 150 -0.45 -12.21 8.75
C GLN A 150 0.46 -13.31 9.31
N ASP A 151 1.70 -13.39 8.83
CA ASP A 151 2.75 -14.23 9.44
C ASP A 151 3.06 -13.79 10.88
N ALA A 152 3.15 -12.48 11.15
CA ALA A 152 3.30 -11.97 12.52
C ALA A 152 2.06 -12.21 13.39
N LEU A 153 0.86 -11.94 12.86
CA LEU A 153 -0.41 -12.15 13.56
C LEU A 153 -0.64 -13.62 13.90
N LEU A 154 -0.27 -14.56 13.03
CA LEU A 154 -0.39 -15.99 13.33
C LEU A 154 0.48 -16.37 14.52
N SER A 155 1.72 -15.87 14.57
CA SER A 155 2.62 -16.07 15.71
C SER A 155 2.03 -15.46 17.01
N MET A 156 1.38 -14.30 16.90
CA MET A 156 0.70 -13.67 18.03
C MET A 156 -0.52 -14.46 18.51
N ILE A 157 -1.30 -15.05 17.58
CA ILE A 157 -2.42 -15.94 17.91
C ILE A 157 -1.93 -17.18 18.65
N GLU A 158 -0.86 -17.82 18.17
CA GLU A 158 -0.26 -19.00 18.82
C GLU A 158 0.12 -18.70 20.28
N ASN A 159 0.80 -17.59 20.50
CA ASN A 159 1.21 -17.15 21.84
C ASN A 159 0.01 -16.80 22.74
N LYS A 160 -1.00 -16.10 22.21
CA LYS A 160 -2.16 -15.64 22.98
C LYS A 160 -3.10 -16.79 23.36
N GLU A 161 -3.33 -17.72 22.45
CA GLU A 161 -4.27 -18.83 22.64
C GLU A 161 -3.62 -20.10 23.21
N GLY A 162 -2.28 -20.15 23.23
CA GLY A 162 -1.52 -21.32 23.65
C GLY A 162 -1.67 -22.49 22.67
N ILE A 163 -1.72 -22.20 21.37
CA ILE A 163 -1.77 -23.20 20.30
C ILE A 163 -0.48 -23.21 19.50
N THR A 164 -0.25 -24.28 18.75
CA THR A 164 0.87 -24.35 17.81
C THR A 164 0.37 -24.93 16.50
N VAL A 165 0.73 -24.33 15.38
CA VAL A 165 0.31 -24.76 14.03
C VAL A 165 1.52 -24.98 13.14
N THR A 166 1.34 -25.75 12.08
CA THR A 166 2.33 -25.84 11.00
C THR A 166 2.08 -24.69 10.03
N HIS A 167 2.99 -23.72 9.99
CA HIS A 167 2.91 -22.60 9.05
C HIS A 167 3.20 -23.10 7.63
N VAL A 168 2.31 -22.77 6.68
CA VAL A 168 2.48 -23.07 5.26
C VAL A 168 2.48 -21.77 4.48
N ALA A 169 3.65 -21.36 3.98
CA ALA A 169 3.78 -20.12 3.23
C ALA A 169 3.28 -20.28 1.78
N TYR A 170 2.40 -19.38 1.34
CA TYR A 170 1.98 -19.24 -0.05
C TYR A 170 2.56 -17.95 -0.67
N PRO A 171 2.69 -17.86 -2.01
CA PRO A 171 3.24 -16.66 -2.68
C PRO A 171 2.42 -15.39 -2.44
N GLY A 172 1.16 -15.53 -2.07
CA GLY A 172 0.21 -14.45 -1.79
C GLY A 172 -1.12 -15.03 -1.31
N PRO A 173 -2.11 -14.17 -1.02
CA PRO A 173 -3.36 -14.60 -0.40
C PRO A 173 -4.33 -15.25 -1.40
N SER A 174 -4.20 -14.96 -2.70
CA SER A 174 -5.17 -15.37 -3.73
C SER A 174 -5.32 -16.88 -3.90
N THR A 175 -4.31 -17.66 -3.50
CA THR A 175 -4.34 -19.13 -3.54
C THR A 175 -4.86 -19.77 -2.26
N LEU A 176 -4.95 -19.02 -1.15
CA LEU A 176 -5.32 -19.56 0.16
C LEU A 176 -6.76 -20.08 0.22
N PRO A 177 -7.79 -19.39 -0.33
CA PRO A 177 -9.16 -19.91 -0.33
C PRO A 177 -9.28 -21.26 -1.06
N LEU A 178 -8.61 -21.41 -2.19
CA LEU A 178 -8.60 -22.66 -2.97
C LEU A 178 -7.84 -23.78 -2.25
N ALA A 179 -6.71 -23.46 -1.61
CA ALA A 179 -5.95 -24.43 -0.81
C ALA A 179 -6.78 -24.96 0.37
N LEU A 180 -7.57 -24.10 1.01
CA LEU A 180 -8.51 -24.49 2.06
C LEU A 180 -9.59 -25.43 1.51
N GLU A 181 -10.21 -25.06 0.39
CA GLU A 181 -11.26 -25.85 -0.28
C GLU A 181 -10.76 -27.25 -0.67
N LYS A 182 -9.53 -27.35 -1.17
CA LYS A 182 -8.89 -28.62 -1.53
C LYS A 182 -8.41 -29.45 -0.33
N GLY A 183 -8.48 -28.91 0.89
CA GLY A 183 -7.97 -29.57 2.10
C GLY A 183 -6.45 -29.67 2.16
N GLU A 184 -5.73 -28.84 1.39
CA GLU A 184 -4.26 -28.72 1.45
C GLU A 184 -3.80 -28.04 2.75
N ILE A 185 -4.67 -27.22 3.33
CA ILE A 185 -4.52 -26.58 4.64
C ILE A 185 -5.83 -26.71 5.43
N ASP A 186 -5.75 -26.58 6.74
CA ASP A 186 -6.91 -26.68 7.65
C ASP A 186 -7.48 -25.31 8.03
N GLY A 187 -6.65 -24.27 7.88
CA GLY A 187 -7.03 -22.87 7.98
C GLY A 187 -6.02 -21.98 7.27
N TYR A 188 -6.31 -20.70 7.17
CA TYR A 188 -5.35 -19.69 6.73
C TYR A 188 -5.62 -18.36 7.39
N ILE A 189 -4.59 -17.55 7.55
CA ILE A 189 -4.73 -16.13 7.89
C ILE A 189 -4.44 -15.29 6.65
N ALA A 190 -5.33 -14.34 6.33
CA ALA A 190 -5.17 -13.44 5.21
C ALA A 190 -5.73 -12.04 5.55
N TRP A 191 -5.50 -11.09 4.65
CA TRP A 191 -6.25 -9.84 4.61
C TRP A 191 -7.54 -10.00 3.80
N GLU A 192 -8.50 -9.11 4.03
CA GLU A 192 -9.67 -8.99 3.17
C GLU A 192 -9.30 -8.53 1.74
N PRO A 193 -10.00 -8.99 0.69
CA PRO A 193 -11.26 -9.73 0.72
C PRO A 193 -11.13 -11.25 0.73
N PHE A 194 -9.90 -11.78 0.81
CA PHE A 194 -9.67 -13.22 0.64
C PHE A 194 -10.32 -14.05 1.75
N CYS A 195 -10.41 -13.51 2.97
CA CYS A 195 -11.17 -14.12 4.07
C CYS A 195 -12.67 -14.17 3.76
N ALA A 196 -13.25 -13.07 3.29
CA ALA A 196 -14.66 -13.00 2.89
C ALA A 196 -15.01 -13.96 1.74
N GLU A 197 -14.09 -14.25 0.81
CA GLU A 197 -14.33 -15.23 -0.26
C GLU A 197 -14.67 -16.61 0.29
N ALA A 198 -13.92 -17.10 1.29
CA ALA A 198 -14.20 -18.39 1.88
C ALA A 198 -15.54 -18.43 2.62
N VAL A 199 -15.93 -17.30 3.25
CA VAL A 199 -17.22 -17.16 3.92
C VAL A 199 -18.37 -17.17 2.91
N VAL A 200 -18.30 -16.32 1.88
CA VAL A 200 -19.35 -16.18 0.86
C VAL A 200 -19.50 -17.45 0.03
N ASN A 201 -18.40 -18.11 -0.33
CA ASN A 201 -18.44 -19.39 -1.06
C ASN A 201 -18.83 -20.56 -0.15
N GLY A 202 -18.91 -20.34 1.17
CA GLY A 202 -19.21 -21.38 2.14
C GLY A 202 -18.16 -22.49 2.19
N THR A 203 -16.89 -22.19 1.89
CA THR A 203 -15.77 -23.14 1.97
C THR A 203 -15.04 -23.09 3.31
N GLY A 204 -15.18 -21.97 4.05
CA GLY A 204 -14.62 -21.78 5.38
C GLY A 204 -15.40 -20.78 6.22
N GLN A 205 -14.98 -20.61 7.46
CA GLN A 205 -15.54 -19.64 8.40
C GLN A 205 -14.42 -18.91 9.15
N VAL A 206 -14.66 -17.65 9.48
CA VAL A 206 -13.76 -16.87 10.33
C VAL A 206 -13.86 -17.40 11.76
N VAL A 207 -12.72 -17.77 12.35
CA VAL A 207 -12.61 -18.29 13.73
C VAL A 207 -11.82 -17.39 14.67
N TYR A 208 -11.16 -16.37 14.12
CA TYR A 208 -10.44 -15.33 14.85
C TYR A 208 -10.24 -14.12 13.94
N THR A 209 -10.37 -12.91 14.45
CA THR A 209 -10.10 -11.68 13.69
C THR A 209 -8.84 -10.99 14.22
N SER A 210 -8.26 -10.10 13.43
CA SER A 210 -7.11 -9.33 13.90
C SER A 210 -7.48 -8.31 14.99
N HIS A 211 -8.75 -7.89 15.04
CA HIS A 211 -9.33 -7.18 16.18
C HIS A 211 -9.21 -7.97 17.49
N ASP A 212 -9.53 -9.28 17.45
CA ASP A 212 -9.43 -10.15 18.63
C ASP A 212 -7.99 -10.27 19.13
N ILE A 213 -6.99 -10.13 18.25
CA ILE A 213 -5.56 -10.18 18.60
C ILE A 213 -5.14 -8.88 19.28
N LEU A 214 -5.26 -7.77 18.55
CA LEU A 214 -4.81 -6.42 18.93
C LEU A 214 -5.79 -5.39 18.34
N PRO A 215 -6.79 -4.93 19.12
CA PRO A 215 -7.77 -3.96 18.66
C PRO A 215 -7.12 -2.68 18.12
N ASN A 216 -7.67 -2.17 17.02
CA ASN A 216 -7.24 -0.98 16.28
C ASN A 216 -5.79 -1.00 15.81
N HIS A 217 -5.18 -2.19 15.62
CA HIS A 217 -3.80 -2.25 15.18
C HIS A 217 -3.61 -1.66 13.79
N GLN A 218 -2.47 -0.99 13.58
CA GLN A 218 -2.04 -0.53 12.26
C GLN A 218 -1.94 -1.74 11.33
N CYS A 219 -2.61 -1.67 10.18
CA CYS A 219 -2.45 -2.66 9.13
C CYS A 219 -1.59 -2.08 8.00
N CYS A 220 -2.19 -1.56 6.93
CA CYS A 220 -1.47 -0.94 5.84
C CYS A 220 -1.25 0.55 6.08
N VAL A 221 -0.16 1.07 5.54
CA VAL A 221 0.27 2.46 5.65
C VAL A 221 0.51 3.04 4.26
N PHE A 222 0.35 4.35 4.15
CA PHE A 222 0.81 5.11 2.99
C PHE A 222 2.22 5.64 3.28
N TYR A 223 3.17 5.27 2.43
CA TYR A 223 4.58 5.63 2.58
C TYR A 223 5.10 6.41 1.38
N VAL A 224 6.17 7.17 1.62
CA VAL A 224 6.99 7.82 0.61
C VAL A 224 8.46 7.47 0.85
N SER A 225 9.27 7.50 -0.21
CA SER A 225 10.72 7.36 -0.05
C SER A 225 11.32 8.59 0.61
N GLY A 226 12.38 8.41 1.40
CA GLY A 226 13.15 9.52 1.96
C GLY A 226 13.81 10.36 0.87
N LYS A 227 14.17 9.75 -0.28
CA LYS A 227 14.62 10.48 -1.47
C LYS A 227 13.56 11.48 -1.94
N LEU A 228 12.33 11.03 -2.14
CA LEU A 228 11.22 11.90 -2.56
C LEU A 228 11.00 13.04 -1.56
N LEU A 229 11.05 12.76 -0.26
CA LEU A 229 10.93 13.78 0.79
C LEU A 229 12.03 14.84 0.73
N ARG A 230 13.27 14.45 0.43
CA ARG A 230 14.42 15.38 0.36
C ARG A 230 14.46 16.17 -0.94
N GLU A 231 14.12 15.54 -2.06
CA GLU A 231 14.27 16.14 -3.40
C GLU A 231 13.00 16.89 -3.85
N ASP A 232 11.82 16.43 -3.45
CA ASP A 232 10.53 17.01 -3.84
C ASP A 232 9.46 16.82 -2.75
N ARG A 233 9.67 17.45 -1.59
CA ARG A 233 8.70 17.44 -0.47
C ARG A 233 7.31 17.90 -0.90
N ARG A 234 7.24 18.85 -1.85
CA ARG A 234 5.96 19.34 -2.39
C ARG A 234 5.18 18.20 -3.03
N LEU A 235 5.83 17.40 -3.89
CA LEU A 235 5.19 16.22 -4.46
C LEU A 235 4.77 15.25 -3.35
N ALA A 236 5.62 14.95 -2.37
CA ALA A 236 5.25 14.06 -1.25
C ALA A 236 3.98 14.54 -0.51
N LEU A 237 3.85 15.85 -0.25
CA LEU A 237 2.67 16.44 0.35
C LEU A 237 1.44 16.32 -0.56
N SER A 238 1.57 16.58 -1.87
CA SER A 238 0.49 16.39 -2.85
C SER A 238 0.00 14.94 -2.88
N LEU A 239 0.91 13.96 -2.84
CA LEU A 239 0.54 12.55 -2.80
C LEU A 239 -0.23 12.20 -1.52
N LEU A 240 0.20 12.74 -0.37
CA LEU A 240 -0.51 12.58 0.88
C LEU A 240 -1.91 13.20 0.84
N LYS A 241 -2.05 14.42 0.32
CA LYS A 241 -3.36 15.08 0.13
C LYS A 241 -4.29 14.25 -0.75
N ALA A 242 -3.77 13.70 -1.85
CA ALA A 242 -4.54 12.81 -2.71
C ALA A 242 -5.02 11.55 -1.96
N HIS A 243 -4.16 10.95 -1.13
CA HIS A 243 -4.53 9.83 -0.29
C HIS A 243 -5.60 10.20 0.73
N LEU A 244 -5.46 11.33 1.44
CA LEU A 244 -6.46 11.80 2.41
C LEU A 244 -7.82 12.05 1.73
N ARG A 245 -7.82 12.69 0.55
CA ARG A 245 -9.04 12.91 -0.22
C ARG A 245 -9.67 11.59 -0.70
N ALA A 246 -8.86 10.59 -1.02
CA ALA A 246 -9.37 9.25 -1.32
C ALA A 246 -10.01 8.60 -0.09
N MET A 247 -9.40 8.74 1.09
CA MET A 247 -9.95 8.23 2.36
C MET A 247 -11.24 8.94 2.78
N GLU A 248 -11.37 10.24 2.52
CA GLU A 248 -12.63 10.97 2.70
C GLU A 248 -13.75 10.34 1.88
N VAL A 249 -13.51 10.00 0.61
CA VAL A 249 -14.50 9.30 -0.23
C VAL A 249 -14.84 7.91 0.32
N VAL A 250 -13.84 7.18 0.86
CA VAL A 250 -14.05 5.86 1.46
C VAL A 250 -14.99 5.96 2.66
N VAL A 251 -14.80 6.95 3.53
CA VAL A 251 -15.58 7.14 4.76
C VAL A 251 -16.96 7.76 4.47
N GLU A 252 -17.02 8.79 3.63
CA GLU A 252 -18.26 9.52 3.34
C GLU A 252 -19.16 8.77 2.36
N ASN A 253 -18.60 7.89 1.52
CA ASN A 253 -19.35 7.16 0.50
C ASN A 253 -18.81 5.74 0.29
N GLU A 254 -18.96 4.90 1.31
CA GLU A 254 -18.54 3.49 1.29
C GLU A 254 -19.07 2.73 0.07
N ASN A 255 -20.33 2.96 -0.32
CA ASN A 255 -20.92 2.31 -1.49
C ASN A 255 -20.16 2.64 -2.78
N ARG A 256 -19.77 3.91 -2.97
CA ARG A 256 -18.96 4.28 -4.13
C ARG A 256 -17.58 3.64 -4.06
N ALA A 257 -16.92 3.64 -2.90
CA ALA A 257 -15.62 3.00 -2.74
C ALA A 257 -15.68 1.48 -3.01
N MET A 258 -16.70 0.78 -2.49
CA MET A 258 -16.95 -0.63 -2.77
C MET A 258 -17.19 -0.89 -4.26
N GLN A 259 -17.95 -0.05 -4.96
CA GLN A 259 -18.17 -0.18 -6.41
C GLN A 259 -16.89 0.01 -7.20
N ILE A 260 -16.05 0.98 -6.84
CA ILE A 260 -14.75 1.20 -7.47
C ILE A 260 -13.87 -0.03 -7.28
N PHE A 261 -13.80 -0.55 -6.05
CA PHE A 261 -13.02 -1.75 -5.76
C PHE A 261 -13.54 -2.97 -6.55
N SER A 262 -14.86 -3.16 -6.63
CA SER A 262 -15.49 -4.22 -7.44
C SER A 262 -15.10 -4.10 -8.91
N SER A 263 -15.24 -2.90 -9.50
CA SER A 263 -14.93 -2.66 -10.91
C SER A 263 -13.46 -2.93 -11.24
N ARG A 264 -12.54 -2.56 -10.34
CA ARG A 264 -11.10 -2.72 -10.53
C ARG A 264 -10.60 -4.14 -10.34
N THR A 265 -11.22 -4.91 -9.45
CA THR A 265 -10.72 -6.23 -9.03
C THR A 265 -11.54 -7.41 -9.55
N GLY A 266 -12.77 -7.15 -10.03
CA GLY A 266 -13.73 -8.19 -10.41
C GLY A 266 -14.36 -8.93 -9.22
N LYS A 267 -14.07 -8.54 -7.97
CA LYS A 267 -14.70 -9.14 -6.79
C LYS A 267 -16.18 -8.78 -6.73
N SER A 268 -17.02 -9.75 -6.34
CA SER A 268 -18.46 -9.52 -6.21
C SER A 268 -18.76 -8.56 -5.07
N MET A 269 -19.87 -7.82 -5.18
CA MET A 269 -20.30 -6.92 -4.12
C MET A 269 -20.62 -7.66 -2.81
N ASP A 270 -20.95 -8.96 -2.85
CA ASP A 270 -21.22 -9.75 -1.65
C ASP A 270 -19.92 -10.04 -0.89
N VAL A 271 -18.85 -10.42 -1.60
CA VAL A 271 -17.51 -10.58 -1.01
C VAL A 271 -17.02 -9.25 -0.43
N ILE A 272 -17.23 -8.14 -1.14
CA ILE A 272 -16.79 -6.81 -0.70
C ILE A 272 -17.57 -6.35 0.56
N ARG A 273 -18.90 -6.50 0.58
CA ARG A 273 -19.69 -6.15 1.77
C ARG A 273 -19.35 -7.03 2.96
N GLU A 274 -19.10 -8.31 2.72
CA GLU A 274 -18.65 -9.22 3.77
C GLU A 274 -17.29 -8.80 4.31
N SER A 275 -16.36 -8.40 3.44
CA SER A 275 -15.04 -7.87 3.79
C SER A 275 -15.13 -6.61 4.66
N TRP A 276 -16.02 -5.68 4.26
CA TRP A 276 -16.17 -4.36 4.87
C TRP A 276 -16.46 -4.41 6.38
N LYS A 277 -17.11 -5.48 6.85
CA LYS A 277 -17.43 -5.70 8.26
C LYS A 277 -16.21 -5.75 9.19
N ARG A 278 -15.02 -6.01 8.65
CA ARG A 278 -13.76 -6.12 9.40
C ARG A 278 -12.81 -4.96 9.12
N MET A 279 -13.22 -3.99 8.30
CA MET A 279 -12.39 -2.86 7.92
C MET A 279 -12.57 -1.70 8.88
N VAL A 280 -11.45 -1.07 9.25
CA VAL A 280 -11.44 0.17 10.04
C VAL A 280 -10.64 1.22 9.26
N TRP A 281 -11.32 2.33 8.92
CA TRP A 281 -10.75 3.41 8.10
C TRP A 281 -10.39 4.60 8.99
N ASP A 282 -9.09 4.78 9.23
CA ASP A 282 -8.52 5.96 9.89
C ASP A 282 -7.19 6.30 9.20
N PRO A 283 -7.03 7.51 8.63
CA PRO A 283 -5.79 7.93 8.00
C PRO A 283 -4.67 8.25 9.00
N THR A 284 -4.94 8.22 10.30
CA THR A 284 -3.97 8.47 11.37
C THR A 284 -3.25 7.19 11.76
N PRO A 285 -1.91 7.14 11.73
CA PRO A 285 -1.16 5.97 12.17
C PRO A 285 -1.37 5.64 13.66
N ASN A 286 -1.62 4.36 13.98
CA ASN A 286 -1.63 3.90 15.37
C ASN A 286 -0.21 3.59 15.85
N GLU A 287 0.48 4.60 16.38
CA GLU A 287 1.89 4.52 16.81
C GLU A 287 2.14 3.40 17.85
N GLU A 288 1.21 3.20 18.80
CA GLU A 288 1.34 2.17 19.82
C GLU A 288 1.39 0.77 19.21
N SER A 289 0.49 0.49 18.27
CA SER A 289 0.45 -0.81 17.60
C SER A 289 1.65 -1.02 16.67
N ILE A 290 2.16 0.03 16.01
CA ILE A 290 3.39 -0.02 15.20
C ILE A 290 4.57 -0.46 16.09
N ARG A 291 4.68 0.13 17.28
CA ARG A 291 5.68 -0.22 18.28
C ARG A 291 5.52 -1.66 18.79
N ILE A 292 4.29 -2.12 19.04
CA ILE A 292 4.01 -3.52 19.42
C ILE A 292 4.45 -4.49 18.31
N PHE A 293 4.19 -4.17 17.04
CA PHE A 293 4.68 -4.98 15.92
C PHE A 293 6.21 -4.99 15.86
N ALA A 294 6.87 -3.84 15.99
CA ALA A 294 8.33 -3.78 16.04
C ALA A 294 8.91 -4.66 17.16
N GLN A 295 8.34 -4.58 18.36
CA GLN A 295 8.75 -5.40 19.50
C GLN A 295 8.55 -6.91 19.24
N THR A 296 7.39 -7.29 18.68
CA THR A 296 7.08 -8.67 18.32
C THR A 296 8.07 -9.22 17.29
N LEU A 297 8.42 -8.41 16.27
CA LEU A 297 9.37 -8.79 15.24
C LEU A 297 10.80 -8.94 15.77
N ILE A 298 11.21 -8.10 16.72
CA ILE A 298 12.51 -8.21 17.41
C ILE A 298 12.56 -9.51 18.23
N GLN A 299 11.52 -9.78 19.03
CA GLN A 299 11.45 -11.01 19.84
C GLN A 299 11.45 -12.28 18.99
N ALA A 300 10.82 -12.23 17.80
CA ALA A 300 10.83 -13.32 16.83
C ALA A 300 12.15 -13.41 16.01
N GLY A 301 13.11 -12.52 16.23
CA GLY A 301 14.37 -12.48 15.47
C GLY A 301 14.22 -12.06 14.00
N LYS A 302 13.07 -11.51 13.61
CA LYS A 302 12.78 -11.04 12.24
C LYS A 302 13.36 -9.64 11.98
N ILE A 303 13.55 -8.86 13.05
CA ILE A 303 14.30 -7.59 13.07
C ILE A 303 15.50 -7.77 14.00
N THR A 304 16.68 -7.33 13.55
CA THR A 304 17.92 -7.39 14.33
C THR A 304 18.61 -6.03 14.31
N GLY A 305 19.52 -5.78 15.25
CA GLY A 305 20.28 -4.51 15.30
C GLY A 305 19.49 -3.30 15.81
N VAL A 306 18.29 -3.50 16.36
CA VAL A 306 17.48 -2.43 16.97
C VAL A 306 17.64 -2.50 18.49
N GLU A 307 18.34 -1.51 19.07
CA GLU A 307 18.55 -1.43 20.54
C GLU A 307 17.38 -0.75 21.27
N ASN A 308 16.74 0.23 20.61
CA ASN A 308 15.64 1.00 21.19
C ASN A 308 14.41 0.95 20.26
N VAL A 309 13.42 0.14 20.65
CA VAL A 309 12.19 -0.07 19.88
C VAL A 309 11.35 1.20 19.73
N GLU A 310 11.33 2.06 20.76
CA GLU A 310 10.58 3.33 20.74
C GLU A 310 11.16 4.27 19.69
N ALA A 311 12.49 4.46 19.73
CA ALA A 311 13.20 5.30 18.77
C ALA A 311 13.05 4.75 17.34
N PHE A 312 13.11 3.43 17.18
CA PHE A 312 12.94 2.78 15.89
C PHE A 312 11.53 2.96 15.32
N ALA A 313 10.49 2.65 16.09
CA ALA A 313 9.10 2.82 15.66
C ALA A 313 8.80 4.28 15.31
N LYS A 314 9.25 5.22 16.14
CA LYS A 314 9.11 6.66 15.88
C LYS A 314 9.87 7.09 14.62
N SER A 315 11.05 6.53 14.36
CA SER A 315 11.84 6.84 13.17
C SER A 315 11.19 6.42 11.86
N ALA A 316 10.25 5.46 11.91
CA ALA A 316 9.49 5.02 10.74
C ALA A 316 8.50 6.10 10.24
N LEU A 317 8.06 6.99 11.13
CA LEU A 317 6.99 7.95 10.90
C LEU A 317 7.53 9.34 10.52
N ASP A 318 6.83 10.03 9.64
CA ASP A 318 6.94 11.48 9.43
C ASP A 318 5.54 12.11 9.39
N LEU A 319 4.99 12.37 10.57
CA LEU A 319 3.64 12.93 10.74
C LEU A 319 3.60 14.45 10.51
N THR A 320 4.74 15.10 10.29
CA THR A 320 4.77 16.54 10.01
C THR A 320 4.07 16.86 8.69
N LEU A 321 4.14 15.96 7.70
CA LEU A 321 3.38 16.09 6.46
C LEU A 321 1.89 15.91 6.70
N LEU A 322 1.49 15.00 7.59
CA LEU A 322 0.08 14.75 7.90
C LEU A 322 -0.56 15.97 8.56
N GLU A 323 0.11 16.53 9.56
CA GLU A 323 -0.30 17.79 10.20
C GLU A 323 -0.38 18.95 9.21
N GLU A 324 0.54 19.03 8.25
CA GLU A 324 0.55 20.05 7.18
C GLU A 324 -0.58 19.83 6.17
N ALA A 325 -0.89 18.58 5.83
CA ALA A 325 -1.93 18.24 4.87
C ALA A 325 -3.35 18.47 5.42
N GLN A 326 -3.53 18.43 6.74
CA GLN A 326 -4.81 18.63 7.42
C GLN A 326 -5.13 20.11 7.74
N ARG A 327 -4.19 21.03 7.51
CA ARG A 327 -4.39 22.48 7.64
C ARG A 327 -4.93 23.09 6.35
#